data_AF-A0A961C1T0-F1
#
_entry.id   AF-A0A961C1T0-F1
#
_cell.length_a   1.000
_cell.length_b   1.000
_cell.length_c   1.000
_cell.angle_alpha   90.00
_cell.angle_beta   90.00
_cell.angle_gamma   90.00
#
_symmetry.space_group_name_H-M   'P 1'
#
loop_
_entity.id
_entity.type
_entity.pdbx_description
1 polymer ?
#
loop_
_entity_poly.entity_id
_entity_poly.type
_entity_poly.pdbx_seq_one_letter_code
_entity_poly.pdbx_strand_id
1 'polypeptide(L)'
;MTWLRSCGPCRAYAGCPDAPPSGGDRGPGSPGGPDRRIAQPGSGAAGYPGTRLRHGYRGPVSRHPIDPDRPAVADVVAEPPHRASYHRGPVTLRDHQIPHSTTDQRLLDSPNRADWLHTDPWRVLRIQAEFVEGFGALAELGPAVSVFGSARTPRDTPEYETGVRLGRALVAAGYAVITGGGPGTMEAVNCGAAESGGTSVGLGIELPFEQGLNRWVNLGVHFRYFFARKTMFVKYAEGFVVLPGGMGTLDELFEAVTLVQTHKVTSFPIVLLGSHYWGGLVGWLRDVAVPMGTISARDVDLLHVTDDVADAVRLIGESHGTQPGRRPE
;
A
#
# COMPACT_ATOMS: atom_id res chain seq x y z
N MET A 1 -20.23 -60.07 -5.48
CA MET A 1 -21.46 -59.95 -6.29
C MET A 1 -22.08 -58.59 -5.96
N THR A 2 -22.40 -57.65 -6.84
CA THR A 2 -22.28 -57.51 -8.29
C THR A 2 -22.46 -56.02 -8.61
N TRP A 3 -21.84 -55.61 -9.70
CA TRP A 3 -21.83 -54.30 -10.36
C TRP A 3 -23.21 -53.73 -10.82
N LEU A 4 -23.16 -52.43 -11.20
CA LEU A 4 -23.79 -51.76 -12.37
C LEU A 4 -25.01 -50.83 -12.17
N ARG A 5 -24.76 -49.56 -12.54
CA ARG A 5 -25.48 -48.67 -13.50
C ARG A 5 -27.01 -48.54 -13.42
N SER A 6 -27.50 -47.31 -13.45
CA SER A 6 -27.98 -46.67 -14.69
C SER A 6 -28.52 -45.26 -14.47
N CYS A 7 -28.21 -44.38 -15.42
CA CYS A 7 -28.81 -43.06 -15.59
C CYS A 7 -30.16 -43.13 -16.33
N GLY A 8 -31.04 -42.18 -16.00
CA GLY A 8 -32.01 -41.55 -16.92
C GLY A 8 -33.45 -41.46 -16.36
N PRO A 9 -34.32 -40.57 -16.88
CA PRO A 9 -34.09 -39.27 -17.52
C PRO A 9 -34.96 -38.11 -16.92
N CYS A 10 -34.65 -36.87 -17.31
CA CYS A 10 -35.45 -35.67 -17.08
C CYS A 10 -36.93 -35.84 -17.47
N ARG A 11 -37.84 -35.37 -16.61
CA ARG A 11 -39.16 -34.87 -17.01
C ARG A 11 -39.49 -33.59 -16.25
N ALA A 12 -39.79 -32.55 -17.02
CA ALA A 12 -40.39 -31.30 -16.59
C ALA A 12 -41.78 -31.55 -16.01
N TYR A 13 -42.16 -30.76 -15.00
CA TYR A 13 -43.55 -30.56 -14.59
C TYR A 13 -43.81 -29.07 -14.46
N ALA A 14 -44.85 -28.62 -15.16
CA ALA A 14 -45.43 -27.28 -15.12
C ALA A 14 -46.86 -27.36 -14.56
N GLY A 15 -47.26 -26.33 -13.81
CA GLY A 15 -48.63 -26.00 -13.36
C GLY A 15 -49.04 -26.67 -12.04
N CYS A 16 -49.62 -26.02 -11.02
CA CYS A 16 -50.22 -24.68 -10.77
C CYS A 16 -50.63 -24.67 -9.25
N PRO A 17 -51.29 -23.67 -8.63
CA PRO A 17 -51.42 -22.22 -8.88
C PRO A 17 -51.34 -21.29 -7.62
N ASP A 18 -51.28 -19.97 -7.88
CA ASP A 18 -51.83 -18.80 -7.15
C ASP A 18 -51.40 -18.38 -5.71
N ALA A 19 -50.66 -17.26 -5.63
CA ALA A 19 -50.81 -16.17 -4.64
C ALA A 19 -50.18 -14.84 -5.17
N PRO A 20 -50.68 -13.64 -4.78
CA PRO A 20 -50.79 -12.45 -5.65
C PRO A 20 -49.60 -11.46 -5.60
N PRO A 21 -49.54 -10.47 -6.52
CA PRO A 21 -48.44 -9.51 -6.59
C PRO A 21 -48.65 -8.32 -5.65
N SER A 22 -47.63 -7.97 -4.87
CA SER A 22 -47.60 -6.69 -4.15
C SER A 22 -47.29 -5.56 -5.12
N GLY A 23 -48.33 -4.83 -5.51
CA GLY A 23 -48.26 -3.61 -6.29
C GLY A 23 -47.56 -2.49 -5.55
N GLY A 24 -46.81 -1.69 -6.31
CA GLY A 24 -46.26 -0.42 -5.87
C GLY A 24 -47.34 0.64 -5.77
N ASP A 25 -47.17 1.52 -4.80
CA ASP A 25 -47.99 2.72 -4.67
C ASP A 25 -47.10 3.96 -4.82
N ARG A 26 -47.54 4.86 -5.70
CA ARG A 26 -46.90 6.14 -6.01
C ARG A 26 -47.73 7.27 -5.40
N GLY A 27 -47.03 8.24 -4.82
CA GLY A 27 -47.47 9.64 -4.77
C GLY A 27 -46.94 10.39 -3.54
N PRO A 28 -47.00 11.73 -3.50
CA PRO A 28 -46.87 12.71 -4.57
C PRO A 28 -45.68 13.67 -4.33
N GLY A 29 -45.14 14.26 -5.40
CA GLY A 29 -44.07 15.25 -5.35
C GLY A 29 -44.56 16.70 -5.35
N SER A 30 -43.72 17.59 -4.81
CA SER A 30 -43.46 18.99 -5.20
C SER A 30 -42.50 19.66 -4.19
N PRO A 31 -41.84 20.79 -4.49
CA PRO A 31 -41.23 21.23 -5.75
C PRO A 31 -39.82 21.87 -5.59
N GLY A 32 -39.08 22.04 -6.70
CA GLY A 32 -38.22 23.22 -6.93
C GLY A 32 -36.69 23.08 -6.78
N GLY A 33 -35.95 23.42 -7.85
CA GLY A 33 -34.53 23.83 -7.80
C GLY A 33 -33.71 23.43 -9.03
N PRO A 34 -32.96 24.34 -9.70
CA PRO A 34 -32.79 24.29 -11.16
C PRO A 34 -31.57 23.53 -11.70
N ASP A 35 -31.79 23.11 -12.94
CA ASP A 35 -30.93 22.54 -13.98
C ASP A 35 -29.51 23.15 -14.02
N ARG A 36 -28.48 22.32 -13.77
CA ARG A 36 -27.08 22.62 -14.13
C ARG A 36 -26.56 21.54 -15.08
N ARG A 37 -26.70 21.80 -16.38
CA ARG A 37 -25.97 21.10 -17.43
C ARG A 37 -24.48 21.40 -17.29
N ILE A 38 -23.70 20.35 -17.08
CA ILE A 38 -22.24 20.36 -17.16
C ILE A 38 -21.89 20.27 -18.65
N ALA A 39 -21.41 21.39 -19.22
CA ALA A 39 -20.77 21.41 -20.52
C ALA A 39 -19.29 21.04 -20.35
N GLN A 40 -18.82 20.08 -21.16
CA GLN A 40 -17.42 19.73 -21.29
C GLN A 40 -16.62 20.90 -21.89
N PRO A 41 -15.39 21.21 -21.43
CA PRO A 41 -14.47 22.03 -22.19
C PRO A 41 -13.60 21.17 -23.12
N GLY A 42 -13.72 21.45 -24.41
CA GLY A 42 -12.81 21.01 -25.44
C GLY A 42 -11.43 21.69 -25.35
N SER A 43 -10.49 21.02 -25.99
CA SER A 43 -9.11 21.41 -26.31
C SER A 43 -8.89 22.88 -26.66
N GLY A 44 -7.90 23.50 -26.02
CA GLY A 44 -7.35 24.80 -26.42
C GLY A 44 -6.03 25.07 -25.70
N ALA A 45 -4.93 25.06 -26.45
CA ALA A 45 -3.58 25.32 -25.99
C ALA A 45 -3.45 26.70 -25.32
N ALA A 46 -2.93 26.75 -24.09
CA ALA A 46 -2.57 27.99 -23.40
C ALA A 46 -1.10 28.32 -23.68
N GLY A 47 -0.90 29.23 -24.64
CA GLY A 47 0.38 29.90 -24.86
C GLY A 47 0.66 31.00 -23.84
N TYR A 48 1.94 31.25 -23.59
CA TYR A 48 2.48 32.33 -22.78
C TYR A 48 1.89 33.71 -23.14
N PRO A 49 1.57 34.59 -22.16
CA PRO A 49 1.15 35.95 -22.48
C PRO A 49 2.33 36.78 -22.95
N GLY A 50 2.37 37.02 -24.26
CA GLY A 50 3.25 37.99 -24.92
C GLY A 50 2.94 39.42 -24.50
N THR A 51 3.99 40.13 -24.13
CA THR A 51 4.05 41.57 -23.91
C THR A 51 3.62 42.31 -25.18
N ARG A 52 2.45 42.96 -25.16
CA ARG A 52 2.08 43.94 -26.20
C ARG A 52 2.85 45.23 -25.96
N LEU A 53 3.81 45.52 -26.82
CA LEU A 53 4.42 46.84 -26.96
C LEU A 53 3.35 47.84 -27.44
N ARG A 54 2.88 48.71 -26.55
CA ARG A 54 2.11 49.90 -26.95
C ARG A 54 3.08 50.95 -27.49
N HIS A 55 2.89 51.32 -28.75
CA HIS A 55 3.50 52.49 -29.39
C HIS A 55 3.15 53.76 -28.59
N GLY A 56 4.15 54.32 -27.92
CA GLY A 56 4.09 55.63 -27.28
C GLY A 56 4.34 56.74 -28.30
N TYR A 57 3.38 57.66 -28.39
CA TYR A 57 3.42 58.90 -29.15
C TYR A 57 4.64 59.76 -28.73
N ARG A 58 5.50 60.17 -29.68
CA ARG A 58 6.62 61.09 -29.44
C ARG A 58 6.11 62.54 -29.51
N GLY A 59 5.96 63.18 -28.35
CA GLY A 59 5.89 64.65 -28.26
C GLY A 59 7.30 65.28 -28.38
N PRO A 60 7.41 66.56 -28.77
CA PRO A 60 8.70 67.22 -28.95
C PRO A 60 9.42 67.38 -27.60
N VAL A 61 10.66 66.88 -27.55
CA VAL A 61 11.56 67.00 -26.40
C VAL A 61 12.05 68.43 -26.33
N SER A 62 11.52 69.22 -25.39
CA SER A 62 12.14 70.51 -25.03
C SER A 62 13.48 70.24 -24.36
N ARG A 63 14.58 70.52 -25.09
CA ARG A 63 15.92 70.53 -24.52
C ARG A 63 16.08 71.78 -23.68
N HIS A 64 15.89 71.68 -22.36
CA HIS A 64 16.47 72.67 -21.48
C HIS A 64 18.00 72.52 -21.46
N PRO A 65 18.77 73.62 -21.42
CA PRO A 65 20.21 73.54 -21.27
C PRO A 65 20.52 72.85 -19.94
N ILE A 66 21.36 71.81 -19.98
CA ILE A 66 21.93 71.22 -18.77
C ILE A 66 22.92 72.26 -18.24
N ASP A 67 22.59 72.87 -17.11
CA ASP A 67 23.49 73.73 -16.35
C ASP A 67 24.66 72.88 -15.82
N PRO A 68 25.90 73.07 -16.29
CA PRO A 68 27.03 72.23 -15.93
C PRO A 68 27.50 72.43 -14.47
N ASP A 69 27.01 73.45 -13.76
CA ASP A 69 27.34 73.75 -12.37
C ASP A 69 26.25 73.34 -11.36
N ARG A 70 25.18 72.67 -11.80
CA ARG A 70 24.18 72.15 -10.87
C ARG A 70 24.75 70.90 -10.17
N PRO A 71 25.03 70.94 -8.85
CA PRO A 71 25.57 69.77 -8.17
C PRO A 71 24.57 68.62 -8.33
N ALA A 72 25.07 67.44 -8.70
CA ALA A 72 24.28 66.22 -8.69
C ALA A 72 23.78 66.04 -7.26
N VAL A 73 22.51 66.39 -7.02
CA VAL A 73 21.84 66.03 -5.78
C VAL A 73 21.74 64.52 -5.89
N ALA A 74 22.65 63.80 -5.22
CA ALA A 74 22.43 62.41 -4.93
C ALA A 74 21.06 62.38 -4.25
N ASP A 75 20.07 61.76 -4.88
CA ASP A 75 18.88 61.32 -4.16
C ASP A 75 19.39 60.31 -3.14
N VAL A 76 19.83 60.83 -1.99
CA VAL A 76 20.07 60.03 -0.80
C VAL A 76 18.67 59.60 -0.42
N VAL A 77 18.25 58.42 -0.91
CA VAL A 77 17.14 57.69 -0.32
C VAL A 77 17.56 57.53 1.13
N ALA A 78 17.01 58.38 1.99
CA ALA A 78 17.33 58.39 3.40
C ALA A 78 17.18 56.95 3.90
N GLU A 79 18.23 56.42 4.55
CA GLU A 79 18.15 55.09 5.11
C GLU A 79 16.87 55.04 5.96
N PRO A 80 15.99 54.05 5.71
CA PRO A 80 14.77 53.97 6.49
C PRO A 80 15.18 53.92 7.96
N PRO A 81 14.55 54.73 8.83
CA PRO A 81 14.91 54.78 10.25
C PRO A 81 14.97 53.34 10.77
N HIS A 82 15.91 53.02 11.66
CA HIS A 82 16.11 51.66 12.20
C HIS A 82 14.79 51.04 12.67
N ARG A 83 14.06 50.41 11.75
CA ARG A 83 12.75 49.81 11.96
C ARG A 83 13.02 48.41 12.47
N ALA A 84 12.41 48.08 13.60
CA ALA A 84 12.47 46.74 14.14
C ALA A 84 12.16 45.73 13.02
N SER A 85 13.05 44.77 12.83
CA SER A 85 12.89 43.71 11.84
C SER A 85 12.76 42.37 12.57
N TYR A 86 11.72 41.62 12.24
CA TYR A 86 11.47 40.28 12.76
C TYR A 86 11.68 39.25 11.64
N HIS A 87 12.51 38.24 11.89
CA HIS A 87 12.79 37.19 10.93
C HIS A 87 12.03 35.91 11.30
N ARG A 88 11.17 35.42 10.38
CA ARG A 88 10.47 34.13 10.49
C ARG A 88 11.02 33.19 9.42
N GLY A 89 12.08 32.46 9.74
CA GLY A 89 12.80 31.67 8.74
C GLY A 89 13.29 32.56 7.58
N PRO A 90 12.94 32.27 6.31
CA PRO A 90 13.37 33.08 5.16
C PRO A 90 12.62 34.42 5.03
N VAL A 91 11.60 34.68 5.85
CA VAL A 91 10.73 35.87 5.72
C VAL A 91 11.16 36.97 6.69
N THR A 92 11.35 38.19 6.19
CA THR A 92 11.59 39.39 7.01
C THR A 92 10.33 40.23 7.10
N LEU A 93 9.87 40.51 8.32
CA LEU A 93 8.69 41.31 8.64
C LEU A 93 9.13 42.61 9.34
N ARG A 94 8.46 43.72 9.04
CA ARG A 94 8.74 45.05 9.62
C ARG A 94 7.45 45.74 10.02
N ASP A 95 7.56 46.68 10.95
CA ASP A 95 6.47 47.54 11.41
C ASP A 95 5.23 46.72 11.83
N HIS A 96 4.06 47.06 11.31
CA HIS A 96 2.78 46.42 11.59
C HIS A 96 2.69 44.95 11.13
N GLN A 97 3.68 44.44 10.38
CA GLN A 97 3.72 43.03 9.98
C GLN A 97 4.44 42.15 11.02
N ILE A 98 5.10 42.73 12.03
CA ILE A 98 5.71 41.99 13.12
C ILE A 98 4.59 41.39 13.99
N PRO A 99 4.53 40.05 14.14
CA PRO A 99 3.48 39.41 14.92
C PRO A 99 3.62 39.71 16.42
N HIS A 100 2.51 39.79 17.14
CA HIS A 100 2.49 39.97 18.60
C HIS A 100 2.84 38.69 19.39
N SER A 101 2.99 37.54 18.72
CA SER A 101 3.38 36.26 19.30
C SER A 101 4.29 35.48 18.37
N THR A 102 5.18 34.68 18.96
CA THR A 102 6.08 33.80 18.20
C THR A 102 5.31 32.64 17.59
N THR A 103 5.91 31.97 16.60
CA THR A 103 5.32 30.76 16.02
C THR A 103 5.20 29.65 17.08
N ASP A 104 6.23 29.46 17.90
CA ASP A 104 6.24 28.44 18.96
C ASP A 104 5.22 28.73 20.05
N GLN A 105 5.07 29.98 20.48
CA GLN A 105 4.06 30.35 21.48
C GLN A 105 2.64 29.99 20.98
N ARG A 106 2.34 30.24 19.70
CA ARG A 106 1.06 29.82 19.12
C ARG A 106 0.91 28.31 19.00
N LEU A 107 1.98 27.56 18.76
CA LEU A 107 1.93 26.10 18.69
C LEU A 107 1.73 25.46 20.07
N LEU A 108 2.44 25.97 21.08
CA LEU A 108 2.54 25.39 22.42
C LEU A 108 1.42 25.85 23.38
N ASP A 109 0.95 27.10 23.26
CA ASP A 109 -0.06 27.68 24.17
C ASP A 109 -1.49 27.58 23.62
N SER A 110 -1.69 27.12 22.38
CA SER A 110 -3.03 27.04 21.79
C SER A 110 -3.88 25.95 22.46
N PRO A 111 -5.13 26.26 22.87
CA PRO A 111 -6.02 25.26 23.47
C PRO A 111 -6.36 24.17 22.46
N ASN A 112 -6.20 22.92 22.93
CA ASN A 112 -6.16 21.71 22.13
C ASN A 112 -7.54 21.35 21.55
N ARG A 113 -7.84 21.76 20.31
CA ARG A 113 -8.95 21.17 19.54
C ARG A 113 -8.42 20.00 18.74
N ALA A 114 -8.74 18.78 19.17
CA ALA A 114 -8.21 17.54 18.59
C ALA A 114 -8.98 17.03 17.36
N ASP A 115 -10.04 17.72 16.92
CA ASP A 115 -10.95 17.27 15.86
C ASP A 115 -10.23 16.95 14.54
N TRP A 116 -9.15 17.67 14.22
CA TRP A 116 -8.34 17.45 13.02
C TRP A 116 -7.68 16.06 13.01
N LEU A 117 -7.44 15.43 14.17
CA LEU A 117 -6.90 14.08 14.26
C LEU A 117 -7.79 13.02 13.59
N HIS A 118 -9.07 13.29 13.42
CA HIS A 118 -10.03 12.35 12.82
C HIS A 118 -10.36 12.68 11.36
N THR A 119 -9.77 13.75 10.81
CA THR A 119 -9.99 14.18 9.43
C THR A 119 -9.04 13.48 8.45
N ASP A 120 -9.46 13.37 7.18
CA ASP A 120 -8.68 12.72 6.14
C ASP A 120 -7.30 13.36 5.88
N PRO A 121 -7.12 14.70 5.91
CA PRO A 121 -5.79 15.30 5.78
C PRO A 121 -4.79 14.77 6.80
N TRP A 122 -5.21 14.60 8.07
CA TRP A 122 -4.33 14.02 9.08
C TRP A 122 -4.12 12.51 8.90
N ARG A 123 -5.11 11.78 8.36
CA ARG A 123 -4.93 10.38 7.97
C ARG A 123 -3.87 10.24 6.88
N VAL A 124 -3.84 11.11 5.87
CA VAL A 124 -2.80 11.09 4.83
C VAL A 124 -1.40 11.22 5.43
N LEU A 125 -1.20 12.15 6.37
CA LEU A 125 0.09 12.33 7.03
C LEU A 125 0.49 11.10 7.88
N ARG A 126 -0.46 10.47 8.57
CA ARG A 126 -0.20 9.22 9.32
C ARG A 126 0.12 8.04 8.39
N ILE A 127 -0.59 7.92 7.28
CA ILE A 127 -0.33 6.90 6.26
C ILE A 127 1.08 7.09 5.69
N GLN A 128 1.44 8.34 5.36
CA GLN A 128 2.78 8.66 4.88
C GLN A 128 3.85 8.29 5.92
N ALA A 129 3.61 8.58 7.20
CA ALA A 129 4.54 8.21 8.28
C ALA A 129 4.75 6.69 8.35
N GLU A 130 3.69 5.87 8.25
CA GLU A 130 3.83 4.40 8.25
C GLU A 130 4.65 3.88 7.06
N PHE A 131 4.54 4.51 5.89
CA PHE A 131 5.41 4.17 4.76
C PHE A 131 6.86 4.56 5.01
N VAL A 132 7.12 5.74 5.57
CA VAL A 132 8.48 6.19 5.90
C VAL A 132 9.13 5.27 6.93
N GLU A 133 8.42 4.94 8.01
CA GLU A 133 8.90 4.05 9.07
C GLU A 133 9.12 2.63 8.56
N GLY A 134 8.15 2.07 7.84
CA GLY A 134 8.28 0.74 7.25
C GLY A 134 9.42 0.64 6.23
N PHE A 135 9.58 1.66 5.37
CA PHE A 135 10.68 1.67 4.41
C PHE A 135 12.05 1.84 5.06
N GLY A 136 12.14 2.69 6.09
CA GLY A 136 13.37 2.89 6.84
C GLY A 136 13.80 1.64 7.61
N ALA A 137 12.86 0.98 8.30
CA ALA A 137 13.14 -0.20 9.12
C ALA A 137 13.60 -1.42 8.30
N LEU A 138 13.11 -1.54 7.05
CA LEU A 138 13.38 -2.71 6.19
C LEU A 138 14.42 -2.42 5.09
N ALA A 139 14.99 -1.20 5.05
CA ALA A 139 15.87 -0.75 3.97
C ALA A 139 17.10 -1.66 3.74
N GLU A 140 17.65 -2.24 4.80
CA GLU A 140 18.88 -3.05 4.78
C GLU A 140 18.62 -4.53 5.04
N LEU A 141 17.38 -5.01 4.89
CA LEU A 141 16.98 -6.37 5.26
C LEU A 141 17.72 -7.47 4.47
N GLY A 142 18.12 -7.17 3.23
CA GLY A 142 18.67 -8.16 2.30
C GLY A 142 17.58 -9.09 1.72
N PRO A 143 17.96 -10.22 1.11
CA PRO A 143 17.02 -11.21 0.58
C PRO A 143 16.09 -11.72 1.67
N ALA A 144 14.78 -11.71 1.42
CA ALA A 144 13.81 -12.17 2.41
C ALA A 144 12.64 -12.91 1.77
N VAL A 145 11.99 -13.77 2.56
CA VAL A 145 10.78 -14.49 2.15
C VAL A 145 9.66 -14.14 3.11
N SER A 146 8.52 -13.73 2.55
CA SER A 146 7.31 -13.50 3.32
C SER A 146 6.55 -14.81 3.49
N VAL A 147 6.18 -15.12 4.73
CA VAL A 147 5.54 -16.38 5.10
C VAL A 147 4.21 -16.10 5.80
N PHE A 148 3.16 -16.74 5.28
CA PHE A 148 1.79 -16.59 5.78
C PHE A 148 1.22 -17.92 6.25
N GLY A 149 0.27 -17.85 7.18
CA GLY A 149 -0.46 -19.01 7.66
C GLY A 149 -1.42 -18.65 8.79
N SER A 150 -2.09 -19.67 9.33
CA SER A 150 -3.05 -19.50 10.41
C SER A 150 -2.43 -18.93 11.70
N ALA A 151 -3.06 -17.90 12.24
CA ALA A 151 -2.83 -17.39 13.61
C ALA A 151 -3.38 -18.32 14.71
N ARG A 152 -4.14 -19.35 14.32
CA ARG A 152 -4.89 -20.23 15.24
C ARG A 152 -4.26 -21.61 15.42
N THR A 153 -3.17 -21.91 14.69
CA THR A 153 -2.52 -23.22 14.76
C THR A 153 -1.88 -23.42 16.14
N PRO A 154 -2.26 -24.47 16.89
CA PRO A 154 -1.65 -24.79 18.17
C PRO A 154 -0.18 -25.23 18.02
N ARG A 155 0.63 -25.06 19.08
CA ARG A 155 2.08 -25.36 19.04
C ARG A 155 2.42 -26.84 18.94
N ASP A 156 1.49 -27.71 19.31
CA ASP A 156 1.62 -29.17 19.35
C ASP A 156 1.17 -29.85 18.06
N THR A 157 0.88 -29.10 17.00
CA THR A 157 0.46 -29.68 15.72
C THR A 157 1.60 -29.83 14.71
N PRO A 158 1.49 -30.80 13.77
CA PRO A 158 2.46 -30.97 12.69
C PRO A 158 2.63 -29.71 11.82
N GLU A 159 1.59 -28.90 11.66
CA GLU A 159 1.65 -27.66 10.88
C GLU A 159 2.52 -26.61 11.55
N TYR A 160 2.47 -26.52 12.89
CA TYR A 160 3.38 -25.64 13.64
C TYR A 160 4.82 -26.11 13.49
N GLU A 161 5.09 -27.41 13.68
CA GLU A 161 6.44 -27.96 13.49
C GLU A 161 6.96 -27.72 12.07
N THR A 162 6.09 -27.87 11.06
CA THR A 162 6.42 -27.56 9.66
C THR A 162 6.82 -26.09 9.50
N GLY A 163 6.12 -25.16 10.15
CA GLY A 163 6.49 -23.74 10.18
C GLY A 163 7.88 -23.52 10.80
N VAL A 164 8.19 -24.18 11.91
CA VAL A 164 9.54 -24.12 12.52
C VAL A 164 10.61 -24.63 11.56
N ARG A 165 10.39 -25.79 10.94
CA ARG A 165 11.33 -26.36 9.95
C ARG A 165 11.54 -25.43 8.76
N LEU A 166 10.46 -24.80 8.26
CA LEU A 166 10.53 -23.82 7.17
C LEU A 166 11.37 -22.61 7.55
N GLY A 167 11.14 -22.01 8.73
CA GLY A 167 11.92 -20.88 9.21
C GLY A 167 13.42 -21.17 9.27
N ARG A 168 13.79 -22.36 9.78
CA ARG A 168 15.19 -22.82 9.82
C ARG A 168 15.78 -23.00 8.42
N ALA A 169 15.02 -23.63 7.51
CA ALA A 169 15.46 -23.89 6.15
C ALA A 169 15.67 -22.61 5.33
N LEU A 170 14.79 -21.61 5.49
CA LEU A 170 14.92 -20.31 4.83
C LEU A 170 16.18 -19.56 5.30
N VAL A 171 16.45 -19.55 6.61
CA VAL A 171 17.67 -18.94 7.16
C VAL A 171 18.92 -19.67 6.67
N ALA A 172 18.89 -21.01 6.65
CA ALA A 172 20.01 -21.81 6.11
C ALA A 172 20.28 -21.51 4.62
N ALA A 173 19.26 -21.12 3.86
CA ALA A 173 19.37 -20.68 2.48
C ALA A 173 19.75 -19.19 2.30
N GLY A 174 19.99 -18.46 3.41
CA GLY A 174 20.44 -17.07 3.38
C GLY A 174 19.33 -16.03 3.32
N TYR A 175 18.08 -16.42 3.58
CA TYR A 175 16.93 -15.50 3.58
C TYR A 175 16.60 -15.01 5.00
N ALA A 176 16.29 -13.73 5.11
CA ALA A 176 15.48 -13.23 6.21
C ALA A 176 14.04 -13.75 6.08
N VAL A 177 13.34 -13.87 7.20
CA VAL A 177 11.94 -14.34 7.24
C VAL A 177 11.05 -13.18 7.64
N ILE A 178 10.01 -12.91 6.84
CA ILE A 178 8.99 -11.90 7.14
C ILE A 178 7.67 -12.60 7.44
N THR A 179 7.05 -12.28 8.57
CA THR A 179 5.70 -12.77 8.90
C THR A 179 4.81 -11.63 9.37
N GLY A 180 3.53 -11.92 9.60
CA GLY A 180 2.63 -11.00 10.29
C GLY A 180 2.92 -10.78 11.78
N GLY A 181 3.88 -11.51 12.35
CA GLY A 181 4.30 -11.38 13.74
C GLY A 181 3.31 -11.88 14.79
N GLY A 182 2.15 -12.41 14.39
CA GLY A 182 1.14 -12.96 15.29
C GLY A 182 1.48 -14.37 15.82
N PRO A 183 0.53 -15.01 16.53
CA PRO A 183 0.67 -16.37 17.03
C PRO A 183 0.54 -17.43 15.91
N GLY A 184 0.53 -18.71 16.29
CA GLY A 184 0.31 -19.84 15.39
C GLY A 184 1.47 -20.08 14.44
N THR A 185 1.18 -20.36 13.16
CA THR A 185 2.23 -20.64 12.17
C THR A 185 3.17 -19.46 11.93
N MET A 186 2.70 -18.22 12.07
CA MET A 186 3.59 -17.05 11.99
C MET A 186 4.68 -17.12 13.08
N GLU A 187 4.27 -17.35 14.33
CA GLU A 187 5.19 -17.57 15.44
C GLU A 187 6.12 -18.77 15.19
N ALA A 188 5.61 -19.87 14.64
CA ALA A 188 6.42 -21.05 14.34
C ALA A 188 7.58 -20.73 13.39
N VAL A 189 7.29 -20.00 12.31
CA VAL A 189 8.31 -19.63 11.31
C VAL A 189 9.29 -18.62 11.89
N ASN A 190 8.81 -17.62 12.65
CA ASN A 190 9.69 -16.69 13.38
C ASN A 190 10.60 -17.43 14.36
N CYS A 191 10.08 -18.41 15.10
CA CYS A 191 10.84 -19.26 16.01
C CYS A 191 11.97 -19.98 15.28
N GLY A 192 11.64 -20.69 14.19
CA GLY A 192 12.64 -21.40 13.39
C GLY A 192 13.74 -20.48 12.83
N ALA A 193 13.37 -19.28 12.38
CA ALA A 193 14.31 -18.30 11.87
C ALA A 193 15.23 -17.74 12.97
N ALA A 194 14.65 -17.30 14.09
CA ALA A 194 15.37 -16.70 15.20
C ALA A 194 16.31 -17.71 15.89
N GLU A 195 15.88 -18.95 16.12
CA GLU A 195 16.72 -20.01 16.69
C GLU A 195 17.91 -20.37 15.80
N SER A 196 17.79 -20.14 14.48
CA SER A 196 18.88 -20.36 13.51
C SER A 196 19.83 -19.16 13.39
N GLY A 197 19.65 -18.12 14.20
CA GLY A 197 20.45 -16.89 14.16
C GLY A 197 20.14 -15.96 12.99
N GLY A 198 19.02 -16.16 12.29
CA GLY A 198 18.60 -15.33 11.16
C GLY A 198 17.77 -14.11 11.56
N THR A 199 17.55 -13.22 10.59
CA THR A 199 16.65 -12.07 10.76
C THR A 199 15.20 -12.54 10.69
N SER A 200 14.44 -12.31 11.76
CA SER A 200 13.06 -12.73 11.97
C SER A 200 12.19 -11.48 12.12
N VAL A 201 11.53 -11.10 11.02
CA VAL A 201 10.71 -9.91 10.90
C VAL A 201 9.27 -10.20 11.26
N GLY A 202 8.65 -9.29 12.02
CA GLY A 202 7.24 -9.30 12.34
C GLY A 202 6.59 -7.98 11.97
N LEU A 203 5.74 -7.99 10.95
CA LEU A 203 4.95 -6.83 10.54
C LEU A 203 3.59 -6.93 11.21
N GLY A 204 3.45 -6.35 12.40
CA GLY A 204 2.22 -6.39 13.19
C GLY A 204 1.13 -5.46 12.63
N ILE A 205 -0.12 -5.70 13.01
CA ILE A 205 -1.26 -4.82 12.69
C ILE A 205 -2.01 -4.48 13.98
N GLU A 206 -2.50 -3.26 14.10
CA GLU A 206 -3.37 -2.85 15.20
C GLU A 206 -4.76 -3.51 15.06
N LEU A 207 -5.09 -4.43 15.96
CA LEU A 207 -6.43 -5.00 16.11
C LEU A 207 -6.88 -4.95 17.58
N PRO A 208 -8.20 -4.83 17.86
CA PRO A 208 -8.72 -4.71 19.23
C PRO A 208 -8.41 -5.88 20.18
N PHE A 209 -8.00 -7.03 19.63
CA PHE A 209 -7.82 -8.30 20.33
C PHE A 209 -6.44 -8.94 20.08
N GLU A 210 -5.54 -8.27 19.36
CA GLU A 210 -4.22 -8.81 19.05
C GLU A 210 -3.24 -8.56 20.20
N GLN A 211 -2.49 -9.60 20.58
CA GLN A 211 -1.66 -9.60 21.80
C GLN A 211 -0.25 -9.00 21.60
N GLY A 212 -0.01 -8.34 20.46
CA GLY A 212 1.30 -7.83 20.06
C GLY A 212 2.12 -8.84 19.24
N LEU A 213 3.38 -8.51 18.96
CA LEU A 213 4.29 -9.39 18.23
C LEU A 213 4.72 -10.57 19.09
N ASN A 214 4.88 -11.73 18.47
CA ASN A 214 5.41 -12.92 19.14
C ASN A 214 6.88 -12.71 19.55
N ARG A 215 7.31 -13.46 20.57
CA ARG A 215 8.63 -13.30 21.22
C ARG A 215 9.84 -13.62 20.33
N TRP A 216 9.62 -14.22 19.16
CA TRP A 216 10.68 -14.64 18.24
C TRP A 216 10.95 -13.62 17.14
N VAL A 217 10.18 -12.53 17.11
CA VAL A 217 10.45 -11.39 16.24
C VAL A 217 11.65 -10.62 16.79
N ASN A 218 12.70 -10.44 15.98
CA ASN A 218 13.87 -9.62 16.32
C ASN A 218 13.94 -8.30 15.52
N LEU A 219 13.11 -8.15 14.48
CA LEU A 219 12.83 -6.88 13.79
C LEU A 219 11.32 -6.68 13.66
N GLY A 220 10.74 -5.78 14.47
CA GLY A 220 9.29 -5.56 14.54
C GLY A 220 8.88 -4.20 14.00
N VAL A 221 7.81 -4.16 13.20
CA VAL A 221 7.14 -2.92 12.78
C VAL A 221 5.64 -3.08 13.01
N HIS A 222 5.02 -2.12 13.68
CA HIS A 222 3.58 -2.12 13.95
C HIS A 222 2.86 -1.15 13.02
N PHE A 223 1.92 -1.66 12.22
CA PHE A 223 1.09 -0.86 11.33
C PHE A 223 -0.30 -0.64 11.92
N ARG A 224 -0.95 0.46 11.57
CA ARG A 224 -2.40 0.63 11.74
C ARG A 224 -3.15 0.37 10.45
N TYR A 225 -2.52 0.67 9.32
CA TYR A 225 -3.16 0.56 8.01
C TYR A 225 -2.76 -0.74 7.30
N PHE A 226 -3.75 -1.59 7.00
CA PHE A 226 -3.53 -2.86 6.30
C PHE A 226 -2.75 -2.71 4.99
N PHE A 227 -3.07 -1.71 4.17
CA PHE A 227 -2.45 -1.54 2.86
C PHE A 227 -0.97 -1.11 2.95
N ALA A 228 -0.59 -0.37 3.99
CA ALA A 228 0.81 -0.02 4.22
C ALA A 228 1.61 -1.28 4.58
N ARG A 229 1.07 -2.11 5.49
CA ARG A 229 1.62 -3.43 5.86
C ARG A 229 1.74 -4.36 4.65
N LYS A 230 0.69 -4.51 3.85
CA LYS A 230 0.65 -5.33 2.63
C LYS A 230 1.75 -4.96 1.64
N THR A 231 1.97 -3.65 1.46
CA THR A 231 3.07 -3.16 0.61
C THR A 231 4.43 -3.67 1.09
N MET A 232 4.68 -3.74 2.40
CA MET A 232 5.96 -4.20 2.94
C MET A 232 6.17 -5.70 2.73
N PHE A 233 5.12 -6.51 2.80
CA PHE A 233 5.23 -7.95 2.53
C PHE A 233 5.73 -8.25 1.13
N VAL A 234 5.28 -7.48 0.12
CA VAL A 234 5.65 -7.69 -1.27
C VAL A 234 6.96 -6.99 -1.60
N LYS A 235 7.14 -5.73 -1.18
CA LYS A 235 8.30 -4.91 -1.57
C LYS A 235 9.63 -5.49 -1.10
N TYR A 236 9.66 -6.09 0.09
CA TYR A 236 10.88 -6.58 0.72
C TYR A 236 11.04 -8.09 0.64
N ALA A 237 10.09 -8.80 0.02
CA ALA A 237 10.21 -10.22 -0.18
C ALA A 237 10.61 -10.54 -1.62
N GLU A 238 11.28 -11.67 -1.76
CA GLU A 238 11.70 -12.27 -3.00
C GLU A 238 10.69 -13.33 -3.48
N GLY A 239 9.83 -13.82 -2.59
CA GLY A 239 8.71 -14.71 -2.87
C GLY A 239 7.89 -15.01 -1.63
N PHE A 240 6.78 -15.73 -1.82
CA PHE A 240 5.86 -16.13 -0.74
C PHE A 240 5.88 -17.63 -0.50
N VAL A 241 5.88 -18.02 0.77
CA VAL A 241 5.53 -19.37 1.21
C VAL A 241 4.28 -19.31 2.09
N VAL A 242 3.28 -20.12 1.76
CA VAL A 242 1.94 -20.02 2.36
C VAL A 242 1.58 -21.36 3.00
N LEU A 243 1.60 -21.40 4.33
CA LEU A 243 1.12 -22.52 5.14
C LEU A 243 -0.41 -22.49 5.26
N PRO A 244 -1.06 -23.61 5.67
CA PRO A 244 -2.50 -23.66 5.89
C PRO A 244 -3.00 -22.50 6.77
N GLY A 245 -4.01 -21.79 6.28
CA GLY A 245 -4.43 -20.53 6.88
C GLY A 245 -5.81 -20.05 6.47
N GLY A 246 -6.38 -19.15 7.28
CA GLY A 246 -7.74 -18.63 7.10
C GLY A 246 -7.83 -17.44 6.15
N MET A 247 -8.83 -16.58 6.37
CA MET A 247 -9.13 -15.44 5.48
C MET A 247 -7.96 -14.48 5.26
N GLY A 248 -7.19 -14.14 6.32
CA GLY A 248 -6.02 -13.27 6.15
C GLY A 248 -4.94 -13.92 5.28
N THR A 249 -4.74 -15.23 5.38
CA THR A 249 -3.80 -15.97 4.53
C THR A 249 -4.28 -16.00 3.07
N LEU A 250 -5.58 -16.18 2.85
CA LEU A 250 -6.18 -16.15 1.51
C LEU A 250 -6.12 -14.76 0.86
N ASP A 251 -6.32 -13.70 1.64
CA ASP A 251 -6.19 -12.32 1.19
C ASP A 251 -4.79 -12.06 0.63
N GLU A 252 -3.74 -12.38 1.39
CA GLU A 252 -2.35 -12.18 0.93
C GLU A 252 -1.96 -13.10 -0.24
N LEU A 253 -2.48 -14.34 -0.25
CA LEU A 253 -2.28 -15.26 -1.37
C LEU A 253 -2.82 -14.68 -2.68
N PHE A 254 -4.09 -14.28 -2.70
CA PHE A 254 -4.71 -13.79 -3.93
C PHE A 254 -4.24 -12.40 -4.33
N GLU A 255 -3.78 -11.58 -3.38
CA GLU A 255 -3.08 -10.33 -3.71
C GLU A 255 -1.79 -10.62 -4.47
N ALA A 256 -0.95 -11.54 -3.99
CA ALA A 256 0.29 -11.91 -4.69
C ALA A 256 0.03 -12.49 -6.08
N VAL A 257 -0.94 -13.41 -6.22
CA VAL A 257 -1.33 -13.96 -7.52
C VAL A 257 -1.75 -12.85 -8.48
N THR A 258 -2.58 -11.91 -8.01
CA THR A 258 -3.04 -10.78 -8.84
C THR A 258 -1.88 -9.87 -9.25
N LEU A 259 -0.92 -9.60 -8.36
CA LEU A 259 0.25 -8.79 -8.67
C LEU A 259 1.17 -9.44 -9.71
N VAL A 260 1.34 -10.76 -9.65
CA VAL A 260 2.13 -11.52 -10.64
C VAL A 260 1.38 -11.61 -11.97
N GLN A 261 0.10 -11.96 -11.94
CA GLN A 261 -0.78 -12.02 -13.11
C GLN A 261 -0.80 -10.70 -13.90
N THR A 262 -0.83 -9.57 -13.19
CA THR A 262 -0.87 -8.23 -13.81
C THR A 262 0.52 -7.65 -14.11
N HIS A 263 1.58 -8.44 -13.96
CA HIS A 263 2.97 -8.03 -14.15
C HIS A 263 3.40 -6.81 -13.33
N LYS A 264 2.74 -6.57 -12.18
CA LYS A 264 3.19 -5.59 -11.19
C LYS A 264 4.42 -6.08 -10.43
N VAL A 265 4.58 -7.40 -10.36
CA VAL A 265 5.81 -8.09 -9.96
C VAL A 265 6.07 -9.20 -10.98
N THR A 266 7.30 -9.29 -11.52
CA THR A 266 7.59 -10.14 -12.69
C THR A 266 8.24 -11.48 -12.38
N SER A 267 8.86 -11.61 -11.20
CA SER A 267 9.53 -12.85 -10.77
C SER A 267 9.33 -13.00 -9.27
N PHE A 268 8.23 -13.64 -8.89
CA PHE A 268 7.80 -13.76 -7.51
C PHE A 268 7.13 -15.13 -7.29
N PRO A 269 7.90 -16.15 -6.87
CA PRO A 269 7.37 -17.49 -6.65
C PRO A 269 6.37 -17.50 -5.50
N ILE A 270 5.27 -18.22 -5.70
CA ILE A 270 4.21 -18.41 -4.70
C ILE A 270 4.10 -19.91 -4.42
N VAL A 271 4.57 -20.32 -3.25
CA VAL A 271 4.59 -21.72 -2.83
C VAL A 271 3.55 -21.97 -1.75
N LEU A 272 2.69 -22.96 -1.96
CA LEU A 272 1.66 -23.41 -1.03
C LEU A 272 2.13 -24.71 -0.36
N LEU A 273 2.37 -24.68 0.95
CA LEU A 273 2.73 -25.88 1.73
C LEU A 273 1.48 -26.58 2.25
N GLY A 274 1.38 -27.89 2.05
CA GLY A 274 0.28 -28.73 2.52
C GLY A 274 -0.75 -29.04 1.44
N SER A 275 -0.45 -30.00 0.57
CA SER A 275 -1.25 -30.37 -0.60
C SER A 275 -2.68 -30.77 -0.25
N HIS A 276 -2.87 -31.46 0.87
CA HIS A 276 -4.20 -31.84 1.37
C HIS A 276 -5.09 -30.62 1.66
N TYR A 277 -4.53 -29.56 2.25
CA TYR A 277 -5.27 -28.35 2.57
C TYR A 277 -5.61 -27.54 1.31
N TRP A 278 -4.62 -27.35 0.44
CA TRP A 278 -4.76 -26.50 -0.74
C TRP A 278 -5.45 -27.16 -1.93
N GLY A 279 -5.49 -28.50 -1.96
CA GLY A 279 -6.02 -29.27 -3.09
C GLY A 279 -7.45 -28.90 -3.48
N GLY A 280 -8.33 -28.66 -2.51
CA GLY A 280 -9.71 -28.24 -2.77
C GLY A 280 -9.80 -26.85 -3.43
N LEU A 281 -9.00 -25.89 -2.97
CA LEU A 281 -8.97 -24.54 -3.54
C LEU A 281 -8.41 -24.55 -4.97
N VAL A 282 -7.27 -25.20 -5.16
CA VAL A 282 -6.62 -25.29 -6.47
C VAL A 282 -7.48 -26.10 -7.45
N GLY A 283 -8.13 -27.17 -6.98
CA GLY A 283 -9.12 -27.92 -7.76
C GLY A 283 -10.27 -27.02 -8.23
N TRP A 284 -10.87 -26.23 -7.34
CA TRP A 284 -11.91 -25.27 -7.73
C TRP A 284 -11.43 -24.23 -8.76
N LEU A 285 -10.22 -23.69 -8.61
CA LEU A 285 -9.65 -22.76 -9.58
C LEU A 285 -9.54 -23.40 -10.97
N ARG A 286 -9.08 -24.66 -11.05
CA ARG A 286 -8.91 -25.40 -12.31
C ARG A 286 -10.23 -25.87 -12.92
N ASP A 287 -11.14 -26.37 -12.09
CA ASP A 287 -12.34 -27.08 -12.54
C ASP A 287 -13.54 -26.15 -12.72
N VAL A 288 -13.51 -24.95 -12.10
CA VAL A 288 -14.61 -23.99 -12.13
C VAL A 288 -14.16 -22.64 -12.69
N ALA A 289 -13.18 -21.98 -12.08
CA ALA A 289 -12.81 -20.61 -12.46
C ALA A 289 -12.22 -20.54 -13.88
N VAL A 290 -11.31 -21.46 -14.23
CA VAL A 290 -10.72 -21.54 -15.57
C VAL A 290 -11.78 -21.84 -16.65
N PRO A 291 -12.65 -22.88 -16.53
CA PRO A 291 -13.71 -23.14 -17.51
C PRO A 291 -14.73 -22.00 -17.66
N MET A 292 -14.99 -21.25 -16.58
CA MET A 292 -15.86 -20.07 -16.60
C MET A 292 -15.20 -18.85 -17.27
N GLY A 293 -13.91 -18.92 -17.58
CA GLY A 293 -13.15 -17.84 -18.21
C GLY A 293 -12.89 -16.64 -17.29
N THR A 294 -12.98 -16.82 -15.97
CA THR A 294 -12.68 -15.75 -15.01
C THR A 294 -11.20 -15.59 -14.72
N ILE A 295 -10.42 -16.65 -14.95
CA ILE A 295 -8.94 -16.69 -14.91
C ILE A 295 -8.42 -17.60 -16.04
N SER A 296 -7.13 -17.50 -16.36
CA SER A 296 -6.46 -18.39 -17.31
C SER A 296 -5.81 -19.59 -16.60
N ALA A 297 -5.56 -20.68 -17.33
CA ALA A 297 -4.83 -21.82 -16.78
C ALA A 297 -3.42 -21.44 -16.27
N ARG A 298 -2.76 -20.49 -16.96
CA ARG A 298 -1.45 -19.97 -16.58
C ARG A 298 -1.46 -19.25 -15.24
N ASP A 299 -2.59 -18.64 -14.86
CA ASP A 299 -2.72 -17.98 -13.56
C ASP A 299 -2.70 -19.01 -12.42
N VAL A 300 -3.20 -20.22 -12.66
CA VAL A 300 -3.13 -21.33 -11.71
C VAL A 300 -1.71 -21.92 -11.64
N ASP A 301 -0.99 -21.93 -12.77
CA ASP A 301 0.41 -22.40 -12.82
C ASP A 301 1.38 -21.53 -12.00
N LEU A 302 0.94 -20.33 -11.58
CA LEU A 302 1.66 -19.48 -10.63
C LEU A 302 1.74 -20.09 -9.22
N LEU A 303 0.85 -21.04 -8.90
CA LEU A 303 0.76 -21.66 -7.58
C LEU A 303 1.51 -23.00 -7.57
N HIS A 304 2.60 -23.06 -6.81
CA HIS A 304 3.35 -24.29 -6.61
C HIS A 304 2.92 -24.96 -5.30
N VAL A 305 2.24 -26.11 -5.38
CA VAL A 305 1.80 -26.86 -4.21
C VAL A 305 2.80 -27.96 -3.89
N THR A 306 3.29 -28.02 -2.65
CA THR A 306 4.23 -29.05 -2.20
C THR A 306 3.99 -29.41 -0.72
N ASP A 307 4.48 -30.58 -0.31
CA ASP A 307 4.50 -31.02 1.09
C ASP A 307 5.92 -31.00 1.68
N ASP A 308 6.94 -30.70 0.85
CA ASP A 308 8.33 -30.69 1.25
C ASP A 308 8.85 -29.25 1.44
N VAL A 309 9.39 -28.99 2.63
CA VAL A 309 10.03 -27.72 2.97
C VAL A 309 11.26 -27.46 2.11
N ALA A 310 12.06 -28.49 1.80
CA ALA A 310 13.25 -28.32 0.97
C ALA A 310 12.87 -27.91 -0.46
N ASP A 311 11.82 -28.53 -0.99
CA ASP A 311 11.25 -28.18 -2.29
C ASP A 311 10.71 -26.75 -2.33
N ALA A 312 10.02 -26.31 -1.26
CA ALA A 312 9.57 -24.93 -1.15
C ALA A 312 10.73 -23.92 -1.20
N VAL A 313 11.80 -24.15 -0.43
CA VAL A 313 12.98 -23.26 -0.43
C VAL A 313 13.70 -23.27 -1.78
N ARG A 314 13.81 -24.44 -2.43
CA ARG A 314 14.39 -24.58 -3.78
C ARG A 314 13.61 -23.76 -4.81
N LEU A 315 12.27 -23.85 -4.80
CA LEU A 315 11.40 -23.10 -5.71
C LEU A 315 11.54 -21.58 -5.53
N ILE A 316 11.73 -21.11 -4.29
CA ILE A 316 12.07 -19.70 -4.06
C ILE A 316 13.41 -19.37 -4.76
N GLY A 317 14.47 -20.12 -4.46
CA GLY A 317 15.82 -19.86 -4.98
C GLY A 317 15.97 -19.92 -6.51
N GLU A 318 15.30 -20.87 -7.17
CA GLU A 318 15.41 -21.06 -8.63
C GLU A 318 14.85 -19.88 -9.44
N SER A 319 13.85 -19.19 -8.90
CA SER A 319 13.26 -18.01 -9.54
C SER A 319 14.23 -16.81 -9.63
N HIS A 320 15.26 -16.78 -8.78
CA HIS A 320 16.31 -15.75 -8.78
C HIS A 320 17.44 -16.03 -9.78
N GLY A 321 17.66 -17.30 -10.14
CA GLY A 321 18.72 -17.71 -11.06
C GLY A 321 18.50 -17.27 -12.52
N THR A 322 17.31 -16.81 -12.86
CA THR A 322 16.91 -16.42 -14.22
C THR A 322 16.86 -14.91 -14.46
N GLN A 323 17.43 -14.08 -13.58
CA GLN A 323 17.58 -12.65 -13.88
C GLN A 323 18.61 -12.40 -14.99
N PRO A 324 18.25 -11.83 -16.15
CA PRO A 324 19.22 -11.35 -17.11
C PRO A 324 19.83 -10.04 -16.60
N GLY A 325 21.04 -10.12 -16.03
CA GLY A 325 21.91 -8.96 -15.86
C GLY A 325 22.11 -8.47 -14.44
N ARG A 326 22.87 -9.23 -13.64
CA ARG A 326 23.76 -8.62 -12.65
C ARG A 326 25.14 -8.51 -13.31
N ARG A 327 25.51 -7.33 -13.82
CA ARG A 327 26.91 -7.07 -14.20
C ARG A 327 27.74 -7.11 -12.90
N PRO A 328 28.88 -7.80 -12.89
CA PRO A 328 29.81 -7.69 -11.78
C PRO A 328 30.39 -6.26 -11.75
N GLU A 329 30.34 -5.63 -10.58
CA GLU A 329 31.34 -4.64 -10.16
C GLU A 329 32.30 -5.31 -9.18
#